data_AF-A0A2K3LVX4-F1
#
_entry.id   AF-A0A2K3LVX4-F1
#
_cell.length_a   1.000
_cell.length_b   1.000
_cell.length_c   1.000
_cell.angle_alpha   90.00
_cell.angle_beta   90.00
_cell.angle_gamma   90.00
#
_symmetry.space_group_name_H-M   'P 1'
#
loop_
_entity.id
_entity.type
_entity.pdbx_description
1 polymer ?
#
loop_
_entity_poly.entity_id
_entity_poly.type
_entity_poly.pdbx_seq_one_letter_code
_entity_poly.pdbx_strand_id
1 'polypeptide(L)'
;MINDASVSETDFLRRHSNKSKHGDNVIVVGRYFQGVNEYMAAPGVLSLNRFRSEKYDCNELFTISSRFTRCGDGASVISTSRELLGITFFDISTSSPLLPINLINKMWEHFKEHGKMRHPSYGFDAKNVRFALLPKLES
;
A
#
# COMPACT_ATOMS: atom_id res chain seq x y z
N MET A 1 4.22 -20.27 -26.30
CA MET A 1 4.56 -20.24 -24.87
C MET A 1 4.71 -18.79 -24.48
N ILE A 2 3.66 -18.19 -23.92
CA ILE A 2 3.71 -16.81 -23.42
C ILE A 2 3.98 -16.96 -21.92
N ASN A 3 5.12 -16.45 -21.48
CA ASN A 3 5.47 -16.43 -20.07
C ASN A 3 4.55 -15.43 -19.37
N ASP A 4 3.67 -15.93 -18.51
CA ASP A 4 3.02 -15.14 -17.48
C ASP A 4 4.11 -14.61 -16.55
N ALA A 5 4.49 -13.34 -16.77
CA ALA A 5 5.30 -12.61 -15.81
C ALA A 5 4.44 -12.40 -14.56
N SER A 6 4.58 -13.29 -13.59
CA SER A 6 4.11 -13.06 -12.24
C SER A 6 4.79 -11.79 -11.73
N VAL A 7 4.04 -10.68 -11.73
CA VAL A 7 4.47 -9.43 -11.10
C VAL A 7 4.76 -9.77 -9.65
N SER A 8 6.04 -9.78 -9.30
CA SER A 8 6.48 -10.17 -7.98
C SER A 8 5.92 -9.17 -6.98
N GLU A 9 5.43 -9.60 -5.82
CA GLU A 9 4.96 -8.70 -4.74
C GLU A 9 6.02 -7.66 -4.35
N THR A 10 7.30 -7.93 -4.67
CA THR A 10 8.42 -7.01 -4.49
C THR A 10 8.49 -5.86 -5.51
N ASP A 11 7.79 -5.93 -6.64
CA ASP A 11 7.79 -4.88 -7.66
C ASP A 11 7.03 -3.62 -7.20
N PHE A 12 6.15 -3.75 -6.21
CA PHE A 12 5.47 -2.61 -5.57
C PHE A 12 6.37 -1.84 -4.58
N LEU A 13 7.65 -2.18 -4.44
CA LEU A 13 8.63 -1.37 -3.69
C LEU A 13 9.69 -0.74 -4.60
N ARG A 14 9.61 -0.99 -5.92
CA ARG A 14 10.66 -0.60 -6.86
C ARG A 14 10.53 0.84 -7.35
N ARG A 15 11.22 1.71 -6.62
CA ARG A 15 12.29 2.57 -7.20
C ARG A 15 13.37 2.94 -6.18
N HIS A 16 13.12 2.83 -4.86
CA HIS A 16 14.09 3.26 -3.84
C HIS A 16 14.28 2.33 -2.61
N SER A 17 13.50 1.26 -2.44
CA SER A 17 13.68 0.31 -1.31
C SER A 17 13.92 -1.10 -1.85
N ASN A 18 15.18 -1.42 -2.16
CA ASN A 18 15.59 -2.82 -2.43
C ASN A 18 15.85 -3.60 -1.14
N LYS A 19 15.63 -2.99 0.03
CA LYS A 19 16.05 -3.54 1.33
C LYS A 19 14.89 -4.04 2.17
N SER A 20 13.73 -3.36 2.14
CA SER A 20 12.63 -3.72 3.03
C SER A 20 11.90 -4.99 2.58
N LYS A 21 11.68 -5.89 3.53
CA LYS A 21 11.03 -7.20 3.35
C LYS A 21 9.89 -7.38 4.33
N HIS A 22 9.04 -8.36 4.04
CA HIS A 22 8.03 -8.81 5.00
C HIS A 22 8.70 -9.20 6.32
N GLY A 23 8.19 -8.72 7.45
CA GLY A 23 8.74 -8.94 8.78
C GLY A 23 9.76 -7.89 9.24
N ASP A 24 10.13 -6.93 8.39
CA ASP A 24 11.07 -5.89 8.79
C ASP A 24 10.48 -4.92 9.81
N ASN A 25 11.31 -4.54 10.77
CA ASN A 25 11.00 -3.47 11.71
C ASN A 25 10.97 -2.12 10.99
N VAL A 26 9.95 -1.33 11.31
CA VAL A 26 9.73 0.01 10.77
C VAL A 26 9.34 0.98 11.89
N ILE A 27 9.46 2.27 11.60
CA ILE A 27 9.06 3.36 12.49
C ILE A 27 7.96 4.14 11.79
N VAL A 28 6.82 4.29 12.46
CA VAL A 28 5.70 5.11 12.01
C VAL A 28 5.78 6.47 12.69
N VAL A 29 5.91 7.54 11.91
CA VAL A 29 6.03 8.92 12.41
C VAL A 29 4.82 9.73 11.97
N GLY A 30 4.08 10.29 12.93
CA GLY A 30 2.85 11.01 12.67
C GLY A 30 2.55 12.06 13.72
N ARG A 31 1.36 12.66 13.65
CA ARG A 31 0.90 13.65 14.63
C ARG A 31 0.41 12.97 15.90
N TYR A 32 0.84 13.49 17.05
CA TYR A 32 0.33 13.04 18.34
C TYR A 32 -0.99 13.74 18.68
N PHE A 33 -1.86 13.06 19.42
CA PHE A 33 -3.22 13.52 19.67
C PHE A 33 -3.36 14.43 20.90
N GLN A 34 -2.43 14.37 21.86
CA GLN A 34 -2.58 15.08 23.14
C GLN A 34 -1.92 16.46 23.15
N GLY A 35 -0.98 16.72 22.24
CA GLY A 35 -0.23 17.98 22.22
C GLY A 35 -0.41 18.76 20.92
N VAL A 36 -0.58 20.07 21.05
CA VAL A 36 -0.58 20.97 19.90
C VAL A 36 0.79 20.89 19.23
N ASN A 37 0.82 20.48 17.97
CA ASN A 37 2.04 20.36 17.17
C ASN A 37 3.05 19.31 17.63
N GLU A 38 2.60 18.33 18.43
CA GLU A 38 3.44 17.21 18.80
C GLU A 38 3.43 16.11 17.73
N TYR A 39 4.58 15.45 17.62
CA TYR A 39 4.78 14.28 16.77
C TYR A 39 4.94 13.05 17.66
N MET A 40 4.52 11.91 17.13
CA MET A 40 4.75 10.60 17.73
C MET A 40 5.57 9.74 16.80
N ALA A 41 6.36 8.85 17.38
CA ALA A 41 6.99 7.74 16.69
C ALA A 41 6.52 6.44 17.35
N ALA A 42 6.00 5.52 16.56
CA ALA A 42 5.56 4.20 17.01
C ALA A 42 6.35 3.12 16.28
N PRO A 43 6.82 2.07 16.97
CA PRO A 43 7.41 0.91 16.30
C PRO A 43 6.33 0.16 15.51
N GLY A 44 6.76 -0.56 14.49
CA GLY A 44 5.89 -1.44 13.74
C GLY A 44 6.63 -2.51 12.96
N VAL A 45 5.87 -3.41 12.35
CA VAL A 45 6.39 -4.47 11.47
C VAL A 45 5.70 -4.39 10.11
N LEU A 46 6.51 -4.38 9.05
CA LEU A 46 6.03 -4.36 7.67
C LEU A 46 5.47 -5.74 7.28
N SER A 47 4.28 -5.76 6.70
CA SER A 47 3.72 -6.95 6.06
C SER A 47 3.37 -6.65 4.61
N LEU A 48 4.01 -7.38 3.69
CA LEU A 48 3.73 -7.25 2.25
C LEU A 48 2.40 -7.90 1.84
N ASN A 49 1.59 -8.38 2.78
CA ASN A 49 0.24 -8.88 2.52
C ASN A 49 -0.71 -7.72 2.24
N ARG A 50 -1.68 -7.93 1.36
CA ARG A 50 -2.71 -6.94 1.02
C ARG A 50 -3.60 -6.63 2.22
N PHE A 51 -3.92 -5.35 2.41
CA PHE A 51 -4.77 -4.91 3.50
C PHE A 51 -6.24 -4.92 3.09
N ARG A 52 -6.98 -5.97 3.49
CA ARG A 52 -8.45 -6.06 3.40
C ARG A 52 -9.03 -5.51 2.09
N SER A 53 -8.51 -6.00 0.96
CA SER A 53 -8.89 -5.58 -0.39
C SER A 53 -10.40 -5.51 -0.61
N GLU A 54 -11.14 -6.45 -0.03
CA GLU A 54 -12.59 -6.58 -0.09
C GLU A 54 -13.35 -5.45 0.60
N LYS A 55 -12.74 -4.79 1.60
CA LYS A 55 -13.35 -3.71 2.37
C LYS A 55 -12.96 -2.33 1.83
N TYR A 56 -11.72 -2.20 1.35
CA TYR A 56 -11.17 -0.93 0.90
C TYR A 56 -11.24 -0.71 -0.61
N ASP A 57 -11.61 -1.75 -1.38
CA ASP A 57 -11.61 -1.74 -2.85
C ASP A 57 -10.29 -1.20 -3.45
N CYS A 58 -9.18 -1.47 -2.75
CA CYS A 58 -7.84 -1.00 -3.11
C CYS A 58 -6.84 -2.11 -2.85
N ASN A 59 -6.43 -2.77 -3.93
CA ASN A 59 -5.52 -3.92 -3.89
C ASN A 59 -4.07 -3.51 -3.68
N GLU A 60 -3.75 -2.22 -3.77
CA GLU A 60 -2.41 -1.69 -3.67
C GLU A 60 -1.97 -1.46 -2.23
N LEU A 61 -2.92 -1.42 -1.27
CA LEU A 61 -2.62 -1.22 0.14
C LEU A 61 -1.94 -2.47 0.73
N PHE A 62 -0.80 -2.23 1.39
CA PHE A 62 -0.10 -3.22 2.19
C PHE A 62 -0.50 -3.15 3.65
N THR A 63 -0.13 -4.16 4.42
CA THR A 63 -0.42 -4.23 5.84
C THR A 63 0.78 -3.79 6.66
N ILE A 64 0.57 -2.98 7.68
CA ILE A 64 1.59 -2.70 8.71
C ILE A 64 0.99 -2.97 10.08
N SER A 65 1.75 -3.61 10.97
CA SER A 65 1.39 -3.63 12.39
C SER A 65 2.06 -2.44 13.07
N SER A 66 1.28 -1.48 13.52
CA SER A 66 1.77 -0.40 14.37
C SER A 66 0.61 0.16 15.17
N ARG A 67 0.88 0.63 16.38
CA ARG A 67 -0.14 1.21 17.25
C ARG A 67 0.03 2.72 17.26
N PHE A 68 -0.87 3.39 16.56
CA PHE A 68 -0.97 4.83 16.55
C PHE A 68 -2.43 5.26 16.60
N THR A 69 -2.69 6.50 17.03
CA THR A 69 -4.06 7.01 17.15
C THR A 69 -4.55 7.56 15.82
N ARG A 70 -5.86 7.86 15.71
CA ARG A 70 -6.45 8.47 14.51
C ARG A 70 -5.75 9.78 14.09
N CYS A 71 -5.16 10.51 15.04
CA CYS A 71 -4.37 11.70 14.72
C CYS A 71 -3.12 11.39 13.87
N GLY A 72 -2.64 10.15 13.87
CA GLY A 72 -1.57 9.67 12.99
C GLY A 72 -2.02 9.28 11.59
N ASP A 73 -3.25 9.63 11.17
CA ASP A 73 -3.64 9.50 9.77
C ASP A 73 -2.65 10.24 8.85
N GLY A 74 -2.21 9.55 7.79
CA GLY A 74 -1.17 10.07 6.89
C GLY A 74 0.25 10.01 7.48
N ALA A 75 0.45 9.30 8.59
CA ALA A 75 1.79 9.10 9.16
C ALA A 75 2.74 8.45 8.16
N SER A 76 4.00 8.86 8.21
CA SER A 76 5.06 8.32 7.37
C SER A 76 5.59 7.00 7.94
N VAL A 77 5.77 6.00 7.09
CA VAL A 77 6.39 4.72 7.46
C VAL A 77 7.84 4.71 6.98
N ILE A 78 8.79 4.60 7.91
CA ILE A 78 10.21 4.70 7.65
C ILE A 78 10.90 3.39 8.02
N SER A 79 11.76 2.87 7.15
CA SER A 79 12.57 1.68 7.44
C SER A 79 13.66 1.99 8.46
N THR A 80 14.20 0.96 9.12
CA THR A 80 15.40 1.11 9.97
C THR A 80 16.63 1.62 9.19
N SER A 81 16.63 1.48 7.87
CA SER A 81 17.62 2.04 6.95
C SER A 81 17.36 3.51 6.57
N ARG A 82 16.40 4.18 7.22
CA ARG A 82 16.01 5.58 6.99
C ARG A 82 15.38 5.84 5.61
N GLU A 83 14.79 4.81 5.00
CA GLU A 83 14.08 4.95 3.72
C GLU A 83 12.58 5.15 3.99
N LEU A 84 11.96 6.14 3.31
CA LEU A 84 10.51 6.31 3.35
C LEU A 84 9.86 5.18 2.54
N LEU A 85 9.02 4.38 3.18
CA LEU A 85 8.33 3.24 2.58
C LEU A 85 6.92 3.60 2.09
N GLY A 86 6.28 4.60 2.69
CA GLY A 86 4.94 5.03 2.32
C GLY A 86 4.25 5.85 3.41
N ILE A 87 2.93 5.98 3.28
CA ILE A 87 2.06 6.61 4.28
C ILE A 87 1.03 5.61 4.79
N THR A 88 0.69 5.70 6.07
CA THR A 88 -0.29 4.81 6.72
C THR A 88 -1.55 5.57 7.11
N PHE A 89 -2.68 4.85 7.16
CA PHE A 89 -3.95 5.38 7.65
C PHE A 89 -4.41 4.59 8.87
N PHE A 90 -5.16 5.22 9.74
CA PHE A 90 -5.72 4.63 10.93
C PHE A 90 -6.84 3.64 10.56
N ASP A 91 -6.73 2.40 11.02
CA ASP A 91 -7.82 1.44 11.06
C ASP A 91 -7.99 0.99 12.52
N ILE A 92 -9.24 0.72 12.93
CA ILE A 92 -9.57 0.32 14.31
C ILE A 92 -8.97 -1.06 14.65
N SER A 93 -8.55 -1.84 13.65
CA SER A 93 -7.94 -3.15 13.86
C SER A 93 -6.51 -3.10 14.38
N THR A 94 -5.93 -4.27 14.62
CA THR A 94 -4.55 -4.43 15.11
C THR A 94 -3.50 -4.11 14.05
N SER A 95 -3.91 -3.94 12.79
CA SER A 95 -3.05 -3.54 11.68
C SER A 95 -3.65 -2.33 10.96
N SER A 96 -2.80 -1.65 10.20
CA SER A 96 -3.13 -0.45 9.47
C SER A 96 -2.79 -0.61 7.98
N PRO A 97 -3.55 0.03 7.09
CA PRO A 97 -3.21 0.11 5.67
C PRO A 97 -1.99 0.99 5.44
N LEU A 98 -1.07 0.53 4.60
CA LEU A 98 0.09 1.24 4.09
C LEU A 98 -0.07 1.48 2.59
N LEU A 99 -0.09 2.75 2.19
CA LEU A 99 0.05 3.15 0.79
C LEU A 99 1.54 3.25 0.45
N PRO A 100 2.07 2.39 -0.43
CA PRO A 100 3.51 2.36 -0.69
C PRO A 100 3.99 3.56 -1.50
N ILE A 101 5.20 4.03 -1.21
CA ILE A 101 5.79 5.26 -1.75
C ILE A 101 5.93 5.23 -3.28
N ASN A 102 6.08 4.06 -3.88
CA ASN A 102 6.18 3.90 -5.33
C ASN A 102 4.87 4.30 -6.02
N LEU A 103 3.71 3.98 -5.44
CA LEU A 103 2.41 4.33 -5.95
C LEU A 103 2.19 5.84 -5.79
N ILE A 104 2.54 6.38 -4.62
CA ILE A 104 2.52 7.84 -4.37
C ILE A 104 3.34 8.56 -5.44
N ASN A 105 4.56 8.11 -5.72
CA ASN A 105 5.42 8.70 -6.75
C ASN A 105 4.81 8.58 -8.15
N LYS A 106 4.24 7.44 -8.53
CA LYS A 106 3.56 7.29 -9.82
C LYS A 106 2.40 8.28 -9.96
N MET A 107 1.58 8.43 -8.93
CA MET A 107 0.48 9.38 -8.92
C MET A 107 0.98 10.82 -8.97
N TRP A 108 2.08 11.13 -8.27
CA TRP A 108 2.71 12.44 -8.31
C TRP A 108 3.22 12.82 -9.71
N GLU A 109 3.95 11.92 -10.38
CA GLU A 109 4.42 12.15 -11.76
C GLU A 109 3.24 12.40 -12.70
N HIS A 110 2.20 11.57 -12.61
CA HIS A 110 0.99 11.76 -13.41
C HIS A 110 0.32 13.12 -13.14
N PHE A 111 0.21 13.49 -11.87
CA PHE A 111 -0.39 14.76 -11.46
C PHE A 111 0.39 15.96 -11.99
N LYS A 112 1.72 15.94 -11.93
CA LYS A 112 2.57 17.00 -12.49
C LYS A 112 2.33 17.20 -13.98
N GLU A 113 2.19 16.12 -14.74
CA GLU A 113 2.02 16.16 -16.20
C GLU A 113 0.62 16.64 -16.62
N HIS A 114 -0.42 16.24 -15.89
CA HIS A 114 -1.81 16.41 -16.33
C HIS A 114 -2.62 17.43 -15.52
N GLY A 115 -2.09 17.89 -14.38
CA GLY A 115 -2.75 18.82 -13.45
C GLY A 115 -4.01 18.28 -12.78
N LYS A 116 -4.35 17.00 -13.02
CA LYS A 116 -5.53 16.33 -12.49
C LYS A 116 -5.18 14.88 -12.18
N MET A 117 -5.76 14.37 -11.10
CA MET A 117 -5.79 12.94 -10.83
C MET A 117 -6.70 12.30 -11.88
N ARG A 118 -6.14 11.59 -12.86
CA ARG A 118 -6.91 10.59 -13.60
C ARG A 118 -6.72 9.28 -12.86
N HIS A 119 -7.82 8.69 -12.41
CA HIS A 119 -7.80 7.28 -12.09
C HIS A 119 -7.41 6.57 -13.38
N PRO A 120 -6.34 5.76 -13.44
CA PRO A 120 -6.15 4.85 -14.54
C PRO A 120 -7.22 3.75 -14.39
N SER A 121 -8.48 4.10 -14.65
CA SER A 121 -9.43 3.11 -15.11
C SER A 121 -8.90 2.65 -16.47
N TYR A 122 -8.00 1.67 -16.46
CA TYR A 122 -7.98 0.73 -17.56
C TYR A 122 -9.45 0.32 -17.72
N GLY A 123 -10.03 0.63 -18.88
CA GLY A 123 -11.44 0.40 -19.20
C GLY A 123 -11.78 -1.09 -19.29
N PHE A 124 -11.45 -1.84 -18.25
CA PHE A 124 -11.96 -3.17 -18.00
C PHE A 124 -12.99 -3.05 -16.88
N ASP A 125 -14.24 -3.03 -17.31
CA ASP A 125 -15.38 -3.35 -16.46
C ASP A 125 -15.20 -4.79 -15.94
N ALA A 126 -14.57 -4.93 -14.78
CA ALA A 126 -14.36 -6.22 -14.13
C ALA A 126 -15.65 -6.78 -13.50
N LYS A 127 -16.82 -6.51 -14.09
CA LYS A 127 -18.09 -7.10 -13.68
C LYS A 127 -18.37 -8.48 -14.26
N ASN A 128 -17.47 -9.07 -15.06
CA ASN A 128 -17.74 -10.36 -15.71
C ASN A 128 -16.60 -11.39 -15.73
N VAL A 129 -15.65 -11.40 -14.78
CA VAL A 129 -14.71 -12.54 -14.64
C VAL A 129 -15.26 -13.59 -13.67
N ARG A 130 -16.55 -13.93 -13.78
CA ARG A 130 -17.16 -15.10 -13.15
C ARG A 130 -17.64 -16.16 -14.14
N PHE A 131 -17.31 -16.05 -15.43
CA PHE A 131 -17.75 -17.02 -16.45
C PHE A 131 -16.68 -17.46 -17.47
N ALA A 132 -15.40 -17.13 -17.30
CA ALA A 132 -14.35 -17.50 -18.27
C ALA A 132 -13.47 -18.70 -17.87
N LEU A 133 -13.81 -19.43 -16.80
CA LEU A 133 -13.17 -20.69 -16.42
C LEU A 133 -14.21 -21.79 -16.20
N LEU A 134 -14.99 -22.10 -17.24
CA LEU A 134 -15.43 -23.48 -17.46
C LEU A 134 -14.64 -23.98 -18.67
N PRO A 135 -13.54 -24.72 -18.47
CA PRO A 135 -13.03 -25.56 -19.54
C PRO A 135 -14.11 -26.57 -19.87
N LYS A 136 -14.44 -26.64 -21.17
CA LYS A 136 -15.00 -27.80 -21.86
C LYS A 136 -14.76 -29.10 -21.09
N LEU A 137 -15.79 -29.58 -20.41
CA LEU A 137 -15.93 -30.97 -19.98
C LEU A 137 -17.25 -31.48 -20.58
N GLU A 138 -17.24 -31.60 -21.91
CA GLU A 138 -18.08 -32.54 -22.62
C GLU A 138 -17.16 -33.28 -23.61
N SER A 139 -16.82 -34.51 -23.23
CA SER A 139 -16.46 -35.62 -24.12
C SER A 139 -17.23 -36.83 -23.64
#